data_AF-A0A0A9D715-F1
#
_entry.id   AF-A0A0A9D715-F1
#
_cell.length_a   1.000
_cell.length_b   1.000
_cell.length_c   1.000
_cell.angle_alpha   90.00
_cell.angle_beta   90.00
_cell.angle_gamma   90.00
#
_symmetry.space_group_name_H-M   'P 1'
#
loop_
_entity.id
_entity.type
_entity.pdbx_description
1 polymer ?
#
loop_
_entity_poly.entity_id
_entity_poly.type
_entity_poly.pdbx_seq_one_letter_code
_entity_poly.pdbx_strand_id
1 'polypeptide(L)'
;MFEDDAVLIPRETAWFGYYPDGAFSTVLPPQETKLYTEDWIGLKALDEAGRVKFVSVPGGHLRISRSNMKKYVVPYLKPDGSSKQSI
;
A
#
# COMPACT_ATOMS: atom_id res chain seq x y z
N MET A 1 2.27 -5.12 0.53
CA MET A 1 1.88 -6.19 1.46
C MET A 1 2.90 -7.30 1.41
N PHE A 2 3.16 -7.93 2.54
CA PHE A 2 3.97 -9.15 2.65
C PHE A 2 3.02 -10.35 2.55
N GLU A 3 3.26 -11.25 1.59
CA GLU A 3 2.32 -12.34 1.27
C GLU A 3 2.18 -13.38 2.37
N ASP A 4 3.18 -13.51 3.24
CA ASP A 4 3.18 -14.46 4.37
C ASP A 4 3.23 -13.72 5.71
N ASP A 5 2.73 -12.47 5.77
CA ASP A 5 2.68 -11.70 7.02
C ASP A 5 1.81 -12.40 8.06
N ALA A 6 2.37 -12.59 9.25
CA ALA A 6 1.71 -13.20 10.41
C ALA A 6 1.71 -12.26 11.63
N VAL A 7 2.13 -11.00 11.47
CA VAL A 7 2.14 -9.96 12.51
C VAL A 7 0.95 -9.03 12.31
N LEU A 8 0.68 -8.61 11.08
CA LEU A 8 -0.50 -7.80 10.75
C LEU A 8 -1.74 -8.69 10.61
N ILE A 9 -2.78 -8.41 11.39
CA ILE A 9 -4.05 -9.15 11.38
C ILE A 9 -5.22 -8.16 11.22
N PRO A 10 -5.94 -8.16 10.07
CA PRO A 10 -5.63 -8.89 8.84
C PRO A 10 -4.40 -8.27 8.14
N ARG A 11 -3.79 -9.01 7.23
CA ARG A 11 -2.57 -8.58 6.51
C ARG A 11 -2.83 -7.35 5.66
N GLU A 12 -4.06 -7.24 5.19
CA GLU A 12 -4.61 -6.19 4.34
C GLU A 12 -4.63 -4.82 5.04
N THR A 13 -4.44 -4.76 6.36
CA THR A 13 -4.18 -3.51 7.10
C THR A 13 -3.00 -2.72 6.53
N ALA A 14 -2.00 -3.42 5.95
CA ALA A 14 -0.87 -2.79 5.26
C ALA A 14 -1.28 -1.93 4.05
N TRP A 15 -2.51 -2.10 3.56
CA TRP A 15 -3.05 -1.45 2.38
C TRP A 15 -4.36 -0.71 2.65
N PHE A 16 -4.73 -0.45 3.91
CA PHE A 16 -6.03 0.11 4.29
C PHE A 16 -7.24 -0.81 4.03
N GLY A 17 -7.02 -2.11 3.81
CA GLY A 17 -8.07 -3.11 3.92
C GLY A 17 -8.31 -3.50 5.38
N TYR A 18 -9.52 -3.94 5.70
CA TYR A 18 -9.87 -4.35 7.07
C TYR A 18 -11.07 -5.29 7.10
N TYR A 19 -11.43 -5.78 8.29
CA TYR A 19 -12.71 -6.45 8.49
C TYR A 19 -13.88 -5.47 8.43
N PRO A 20 -15.09 -5.91 8.02
CA PRO A 20 -16.29 -5.09 8.14
C PRO A 20 -16.67 -4.84 9.60
N ASP A 21 -17.43 -3.77 9.84
CA ASP A 21 -17.93 -3.42 11.16
C ASP A 21 -18.70 -4.60 11.80
N GLY A 22 -18.26 -5.05 12.97
CA GLY A 22 -18.95 -6.08 13.75
C GLY A 22 -18.73 -7.54 13.31
N ALA A 23 -17.85 -7.82 12.34
CA ALA A 23 -17.50 -9.20 11.97
C ALA A 23 -15.99 -9.35 11.70
N PHE A 24 -15.48 -10.58 11.83
CA PHE A 24 -14.04 -10.91 11.62
C PHE A 24 -13.83 -11.99 10.55
N SER A 25 -14.87 -12.39 9.84
CA SER A 25 -14.84 -13.56 8.94
C SER A 25 -14.42 -13.23 7.51
N THR A 26 -14.67 -12.00 7.05
CA THR A 26 -14.40 -11.58 5.66
C THR A 26 -13.49 -10.35 5.70
N VAL A 27 -12.40 -10.37 4.94
CA VAL A 27 -11.53 -9.20 4.81
C VAL A 27 -11.96 -8.39 3.59
N LEU A 28 -12.20 -7.10 3.78
CA LEU A 28 -12.47 -6.16 2.71
C LEU A 28 -11.14 -5.64 2.13
N PRO A 29 -10.96 -5.66 0.80
CA PRO A 29 -9.89 -4.91 0.17
C PRO A 29 -10.11 -3.40 0.39
N PRO A 30 -9.07 -2.56 0.26
CA PRO A 30 -9.19 -1.12 0.52
C PRO A 30 -10.32 -0.48 -0.27
N GLN A 31 -10.52 -0.88 -1.54
CA GLN A 31 -11.55 -0.34 -2.43
C GLN A 31 -12.99 -0.60 -1.98
N GLU A 32 -13.22 -1.54 -1.07
CA GLU A 32 -14.54 -1.88 -0.53
C GLU A 32 -14.79 -1.26 0.86
N THR A 33 -13.79 -0.60 1.45
CA THR A 33 -13.94 0.06 2.75
C THR A 33 -14.65 1.41 2.62
N LYS A 34 -15.40 1.83 3.66
CA LYS A 34 -16.00 3.18 3.72
C LYS A 34 -14.95 4.29 3.59
N LEU A 35 -13.78 4.10 4.21
CA LEU A 35 -12.65 5.02 4.11
C LEU A 35 -12.27 5.34 2.66
N TYR A 36 -12.31 4.33 1.78
CA TYR A 36 -12.05 4.50 0.36
C TYR A 36 -13.29 4.98 -0.40
N THR A 37 -14.45 4.33 -0.24
CA THR A 37 -15.63 4.61 -1.07
C THR A 37 -16.18 6.02 -0.85
N GLU A 38 -16.06 6.54 0.37
CA GLU A 38 -16.45 7.90 0.76
C GLU A 38 -15.25 8.88 0.77
N ASP A 39 -14.07 8.41 0.38
CA ASP A 39 -12.84 9.18 0.20
C ASP A 39 -12.41 10.04 1.41
N TRP A 40 -12.56 9.50 2.63
CA TRP A 40 -12.35 10.24 3.88
C TRP A 40 -10.99 10.93 4.01
N ILE A 41 -9.95 10.34 3.42
CA ILE A 41 -8.57 10.83 3.48
C ILE A 41 -7.98 11.13 2.08
N GLY A 42 -8.81 11.13 1.04
CA GLY A 42 -8.35 11.28 -0.35
C GLY A 42 -7.71 10.02 -0.94
N LEU A 43 -7.83 8.85 -0.31
CA LEU A 43 -7.20 7.62 -0.79
C LEU A 43 -7.73 7.21 -2.17
N LYS A 44 -9.04 7.35 -2.42
CA LYS A 44 -9.63 7.04 -3.72
C LYS A 44 -9.17 8.02 -4.77
N ALA A 45 -9.19 9.32 -4.47
CA ALA A 45 -8.70 10.33 -5.40
C ALA A 45 -7.21 10.12 -5.77
N LEU A 46 -6.38 9.71 -4.81
CA LEU A 46 -4.98 9.38 -5.07
C LEU A 46 -4.83 8.11 -5.92
N ASP A 47 -5.63 7.08 -5.67
CA ASP A 47 -5.59 5.83 -6.45
C ASP A 47 -6.04 6.06 -7.89
N GLU A 48 -7.16 6.75 -8.10
CA GLU A 48 -7.68 7.13 -9.42
C GLU A 48 -6.71 8.03 -10.19
N ALA A 49 -5.99 8.92 -9.49
CA ALA A 49 -4.93 9.74 -10.08
C ALA A 49 -3.62 8.96 -10.34
N GLY A 50 -3.58 7.66 -10.04
CA GLY A 50 -2.42 6.80 -10.21
C GLY A 50 -1.26 7.07 -9.24
N ARG A 51 -1.52 7.79 -8.14
CA ARG A 51 -0.54 8.18 -7.12
C ARG A 51 -0.38 7.15 -6.00
N VAL A 52 -1.24 6.14 -5.95
CA VAL A 52 -1.11 4.97 -5.06
C VAL A 52 -0.56 3.79 -5.86
N LYS A 53 0.27 2.96 -5.21
CA LYS A 53 0.78 1.70 -5.76
C LYS A 53 0.64 0.60 -4.71
N PHE A 54 -0.28 -0.32 -4.95
CA PHE A 54 -0.43 -1.52 -4.14
C PHE A 54 0.57 -2.59 -4.59
N VAL A 55 1.72 -2.66 -3.91
CA VAL A 55 2.81 -3.61 -4.23
C VAL A 55 2.86 -4.75 -3.23
N SER A 56 2.77 -5.99 -3.73
CA SER A 56 2.93 -7.22 -2.94
C SER A 56 4.32 -7.82 -3.17
N VAL A 57 4.90 -8.42 -2.12
CA VAL A 57 6.16 -9.15 -2.19
C VAL A 57 6.08 -10.44 -1.35
N PRO A 58 6.76 -11.52 -1.77
CA PRO A 58 6.81 -12.76 -1.00
C PRO A 58 7.57 -12.57 0.33
N GLY A 59 7.21 -13.36 1.34
CA GLY A 59 7.85 -13.38 2.65
C GLY A 59 6.98 -12.85 3.79
N GLY A 60 7.45 -13.07 5.02
CA GLY A 60 6.79 -12.60 6.24
C GLY A 60 7.10 -11.15 6.59
N HIS A 61 6.64 -10.72 7.77
CA HIS A 61 6.71 -9.33 8.22
C HIS A 61 8.11 -8.71 8.07
N LEU A 62 8.21 -7.64 7.27
CA LEU A 62 9.45 -6.92 6.96
C LEU A 62 10.55 -7.74 6.24
N ARG A 63 10.25 -8.98 5.80
CA ARG A 63 11.20 -9.83 5.09
C ARG A 63 11.21 -9.54 3.59
N ILE A 64 11.73 -8.38 3.21
CA ILE A 64 11.89 -7.99 1.80
C ILE A 64 13.27 -8.37 1.23
N SER A 65 13.29 -8.96 0.03
CA SER A 65 14.54 -9.26 -0.67
C SER A 65 15.22 -8.00 -1.22
N ARG A 66 16.55 -8.03 -1.39
CA ARG A 66 17.29 -6.93 -2.01
C ARG A 66 16.84 -6.63 -3.44
N SER A 67 16.45 -7.65 -4.22
CA SER A 67 15.92 -7.47 -5.57
C SER A 67 14.57 -6.74 -5.54
N ASN A 68 13.67 -7.10 -4.63
CA ASN A 68 12.38 -6.42 -4.47
C ASN A 68 12.55 -4.98 -3.97
N MET A 69 13.46 -4.70 -3.04
CA MET A 69 13.78 -3.32 -2.63
C MET A 69 14.28 -2.48 -3.81
N LYS A 70 15.21 -3.02 -4.62
CA LYS A 70 15.71 -2.33 -5.83
C LYS A 70 14.60 -2.06 -6.84
N LYS A 71 13.65 -2.97 -6.98
CA LYS A 71 12.54 -2.85 -7.94
C LYS A 71 11.46 -1.87 -7.49
N TYR A 72 11.05 -1.93 -6.22
CA TYR A 72 9.83 -1.27 -5.75
C TYR A 72 10.05 -0.07 -4.82
N VAL A 73 11.23 0.06 -4.18
CA VAL A 73 11.52 1.16 -3.25
C VAL A 73 12.46 2.18 -3.88
N VAL A 74 13.59 1.73 -4.40
CA VAL A 74 14.66 2.60 -4.93
C VAL A 74 14.17 3.60 -6.00
N PRO A 75 13.24 3.28 -6.93
CA PRO A 75 12.76 4.25 -7.90
C PRO A 75 12.17 5.53 -7.27
N TYR A 76 11.61 5.46 -6.06
CA TYR A 76 11.01 6.59 -5.36
C TYR A 76 11.99 7.40 -4.51
N LEU A 77 13.25 6.95 -4.39
CA LEU A 77 14.30 7.62 -3.61
C LEU A 77 15.29 8.38 -4.49
N LYS A 78 15.17 8.25 -5.81
CA LYS A 78 16.00 9.00 -6.76
C LYS A 78 15.44 10.41 -6.87
N PRO A 79 16.29 11.44 -6.92
CA PRO A 79 15.83 12.77 -7.29
C PRO A 79 15.20 12.68 -8.69
N ASP A 80 14.02 13.27 -8.85
CA ASP A 80 13.47 13.43 -10.19
C ASP A 80 14.46 14.26 -11.01
N GLY A 81 14.77 13.81 -12.23
CA GLY A 81 15.61 14.58 -13.16
C GLY A 81 15.03 15.97 -13.54
N SER A 82 13.85 16.31 -13.01
CA SER A 82 13.18 17.60 -13.14
C SER A 82 13.55 18.61 -12.06
N SER A 83 14.23 18.22 -10.98
CA SER A 83 14.74 19.19 -9.99
C SER A 83 16.06 19.81 -10.46
N LYS A 84 16.07 20.44 -11.64
CA LYS A 84 17.04 21.52 -11.88
C LYS A 84 16.56 22.70 -11.05
N GLN A 85 17.15 22.86 -9.87
CA GLN A 85 17.06 24.12 -9.13
C GLN A 85 17.61 25.21 -10.04
N SER A 86 16.72 26.08 -10.51
CA SER A 86 17.12 27.38 -11.04
C SER A 86 17.72 28.18 -9.90
N ILE A 87 19.03 28.38 -9.95
CA ILE A 87 19.74 29.45 -9.22
C ILE A 87 20.00 30.56 -10.23
#